data_AF-A0A6A6KM41-F1
#
_entry.id   AF-A0A6A6KM41-F1
#
_cell.length_a   1.000
_cell.length_b   1.000
_cell.length_c   1.000
_cell.angle_alpha   90.00
_cell.angle_beta   90.00
_cell.angle_gamma   90.00
#
_symmetry.space_group_name_H-M   'P 1'
#
loop_
_entity.id
_entity.type
_entity.pdbx_description
1 polymer ?
#
loop_
_entity_poly.entity_id
_entity_poly.type
_entity_poly.pdbx_seq_one_letter_code
_entity_poly.pdbx_strand_id
1 'polypeptide(L)'
;MEPNPMEVAHDFSPFIRVYEDGRVERLHGTEIMPPSIDHEAGVKNGNVLVVVIPYRKAPEHPLPIAYDDACDAVKWVASHVNGDGPETWINQHADFEKMFLVGDSAGANITHNVGIRFGLDEGLLGVKIAGMVLVHPFFGKSDDQRSKLLEFLFPTLEGTSDPRINPVGAGVDLRKLGFLSKILVCVAGADQKYKDRGVSYYEAVKTVGGVELWRLWRLKERTMGFICLTPTVIELRD
;
A
#
# COMPACT_ATOMS: atom_id res chain seq x y z
N MET A 1 -26.72 -26.95 20.27
CA MET A 1 -27.35 -25.87 19.50
C MET A 1 -26.48 -25.68 18.27
N GLU A 2 -27.03 -25.84 17.08
CA GLU A 2 -26.32 -25.41 15.88
C GLU A 2 -26.18 -23.88 15.92
N PRO A 3 -25.02 -23.32 15.52
CA PRO A 3 -24.80 -21.88 15.55
C PRO A 3 -25.81 -21.17 14.64
N ASN A 4 -26.37 -20.05 15.11
CA ASN A 4 -27.28 -19.25 14.32
C ASN A 4 -26.46 -18.52 13.22
N PRO A 5 -26.68 -18.78 11.92
CA PRO A 5 -25.87 -18.21 10.82
C PRO A 5 -25.99 -16.67 10.68
N MET A 6 -26.87 -16.05 11.47
CA MET A 6 -27.05 -14.60 11.56
C MET A 6 -26.28 -13.94 12.71
N GLU A 7 -25.66 -14.70 13.60
CA GLU A 7 -24.98 -14.15 14.78
C GLU A 7 -23.58 -13.60 14.42
N VAL A 8 -23.30 -12.37 14.85
CA VAL A 8 -22.05 -11.67 14.59
C VAL A 8 -21.02 -12.05 15.65
N ALA A 9 -19.97 -12.76 15.26
CA ALA A 9 -18.85 -13.14 16.12
C ALA A 9 -17.96 -11.93 16.45
N HIS A 10 -17.67 -11.12 15.43
CA HIS A 10 -16.86 -9.91 15.57
C HIS A 10 -17.44 -8.75 14.77
N ASP A 11 -17.73 -7.63 15.45
CA ASP A 11 -18.12 -6.38 14.81
C ASP A 11 -16.96 -5.38 14.87
N PHE A 12 -16.41 -5.05 13.69
CA PHE A 12 -15.38 -4.03 13.51
C PHE A 12 -15.89 -2.87 12.64
N SER A 13 -17.16 -2.48 12.84
CA SER A 13 -17.75 -1.33 12.17
C SER A 13 -16.88 -0.06 12.34
N PRO A 14 -16.70 0.74 11.28
CA PRO A 14 -17.43 0.70 10.01
C PRO A 14 -16.76 -0.15 8.91
N PHE A 15 -15.79 -1.02 9.22
CA PHE A 15 -14.98 -1.70 8.19
C PHE A 15 -15.55 -3.05 7.79
N ILE A 16 -15.67 -3.97 8.74
CA ILE A 16 -16.13 -5.35 8.49
C ILE A 16 -16.95 -5.90 9.67
N ARG A 17 -17.78 -6.89 9.39
CA ARG A 17 -18.35 -7.82 10.38
C ARG A 17 -18.01 -9.26 9.99
N VAL A 18 -17.74 -10.08 11.00
CA VAL A 18 -17.48 -11.51 10.84
C VAL A 18 -18.55 -12.27 11.61
N TYR A 19 -19.20 -13.22 10.96
CA TYR A 19 -20.27 -14.04 11.53
C TYR A 19 -19.71 -15.36 12.07
N GLU A 20 -20.45 -16.00 12.97
CA GLU A 20 -20.08 -17.29 13.58
C GLU A 20 -19.89 -18.41 12.54
N ASP A 21 -20.55 -18.32 11.38
CA ASP A 21 -20.41 -19.26 10.26
C ASP A 21 -19.16 -18.99 9.38
N GLY A 22 -18.34 -17.99 9.72
CA GLY A 22 -17.15 -17.59 8.99
C GLY A 22 -17.40 -16.60 7.84
N ARG A 23 -18.66 -16.22 7.58
CA ARG A 23 -18.99 -15.19 6.58
C ARG A 23 -18.40 -13.84 6.99
N VAL A 24 -17.91 -13.11 6.00
CA VAL A 24 -17.38 -11.74 6.17
C VAL A 24 -18.27 -10.75 5.41
N GLU A 25 -18.83 -9.78 6.12
CA GLU A 25 -19.51 -8.63 5.51
C GLU A 25 -18.56 -7.42 5.51
N ARG A 26 -18.29 -6.86 4.32
CA ARG A 26 -17.48 -5.65 4.16
C ARG A 26 -18.40 -4.43 4.08
N LEU A 27 -18.33 -3.57 5.09
CA LEU A 27 -19.26 -2.45 5.28
C LEU A 27 -18.87 -1.20 4.48
N HIS A 28 -17.58 -1.08 4.13
CA HIS A 28 -17.14 -0.20 3.05
C HIS A 28 -17.15 -0.99 1.75
N GLY A 29 -18.10 -0.69 0.87
CA GLY A 29 -18.26 -1.36 -0.42
C GLY A 29 -17.11 -1.04 -1.38
N THR A 30 -16.77 -2.00 -2.22
CA THR A 30 -15.98 -1.78 -3.43
C THR A 30 -16.91 -1.94 -4.62
N GLU A 31 -17.04 -0.92 -5.45
CA GLU A 31 -17.73 -1.04 -6.73
C GLU A 31 -16.89 -1.95 -7.65
N ILE A 32 -17.53 -2.94 -8.25
CA ILE A 32 -16.89 -3.79 -9.26
C ILE A 32 -17.11 -3.11 -10.60
N MET A 33 -16.05 -2.57 -11.17
CA MET A 33 -16.05 -2.06 -12.53
C MET A 33 -15.62 -3.17 -13.49
N PRO A 34 -16.45 -3.56 -14.48
CA PRO A 34 -16.00 -4.50 -15.50
C PRO A 34 -14.83 -3.92 -16.30
N PRO A 35 -13.99 -4.78 -16.91
CA PRO A 35 -12.94 -4.33 -17.81
C PRO A 35 -13.50 -3.43 -18.91
N SER A 36 -12.84 -2.30 -19.16
CA SER A 36 -13.25 -1.33 -20.18
C SER A 36 -12.02 -0.73 -20.87
N ILE A 37 -12.19 -0.38 -22.15
CA ILE A 37 -11.23 0.41 -22.92
C ILE A 37 -11.51 1.91 -22.86
N ASP A 38 -12.59 2.32 -22.17
CA ASP A 38 -12.96 3.72 -21.99
C ASP A 38 -12.10 4.38 -20.91
N HIS A 39 -11.57 5.56 -21.22
CA HIS A 39 -10.77 6.38 -20.31
C HIS A 39 -11.55 6.78 -19.04
N GLU A 40 -12.89 6.73 -19.05
CA GLU A 40 -13.72 7.04 -17.88
C GLU A 40 -13.43 6.13 -16.66
N ALA A 41 -13.06 4.87 -16.87
CA ALA A 41 -12.79 3.89 -15.81
C ALA A 41 -11.29 3.67 -15.52
N GLY A 42 -10.40 4.36 -16.23
CA GLY A 42 -8.96 4.10 -16.22
C GLY A 42 -8.09 5.34 -15.96
N VAL A 43 -6.80 5.25 -16.33
CA VAL A 43 -5.88 6.38 -16.27
C VAL A 43 -6.29 7.43 -17.29
N LYS A 44 -6.88 8.53 -16.82
CA LYS A 44 -7.39 9.61 -17.69
C LYS A 44 -6.29 10.49 -18.29
N ASN A 45 -5.15 10.62 -17.61
CA ASN A 45 -4.07 11.51 -18.00
C ASN A 45 -2.72 10.92 -17.58
N GLY A 46 -1.89 10.56 -18.57
CA GLY A 46 -0.52 10.12 -18.36
C GLY A 46 -0.11 8.99 -19.32
N ASN A 47 1.11 9.07 -19.85
CA ASN A 47 1.70 7.98 -20.64
C ASN A 47 2.31 6.94 -19.67
N VAL A 48 1.44 6.29 -18.89
CA VAL A 48 1.83 5.35 -17.84
C VAL A 48 0.99 4.07 -17.91
N LEU A 49 1.63 2.94 -17.65
CA LEU A 49 0.95 1.67 -17.40
C LEU A 49 0.69 1.54 -15.89
N VAL A 50 -0.52 1.09 -15.54
CA VAL A 50 -0.89 0.82 -14.14
C VAL A 50 -1.32 -0.63 -14.01
N VAL A 51 -0.61 -1.36 -13.16
CA VAL A 51 -0.94 -2.74 -12.77
C VAL A 51 -1.53 -2.68 -11.37
N VAL A 52 -2.84 -2.89 -11.24
CA VAL A 52 -3.51 -2.97 -9.93
C VAL A 52 -3.47 -4.41 -9.45
N ILE A 53 -2.97 -4.62 -8.23
CA ILE A 53 -2.71 -5.95 -7.68
C ILE A 53 -3.87 -6.38 -6.78
N PRO A 54 -4.70 -7.36 -7.17
CA PRO A 54 -5.72 -7.93 -6.30
C PRO A 54 -5.07 -8.93 -5.33
N TYR A 55 -4.44 -8.42 -4.27
CA TYR A 55 -3.88 -9.27 -3.21
C TYR A 55 -4.99 -9.91 -2.36
N ARG A 56 -4.68 -11.06 -1.76
CA ARG A 56 -5.57 -11.77 -0.83
C ARG A 56 -5.85 -10.90 0.40
N LYS A 57 -7.13 -10.75 0.74
CA LYS A 57 -7.60 -9.87 1.82
C LYS A 57 -7.85 -10.64 3.11
N ALA A 58 -7.55 -9.99 4.22
CA ALA A 58 -7.98 -10.43 5.54
C ALA A 58 -9.48 -10.12 5.77
N PRO A 59 -10.16 -10.87 6.66
CA PRO A 59 -9.65 -11.97 7.48
C PRO A 59 -9.58 -13.35 6.81
N GLU A 60 -10.15 -13.53 5.62
CA GLU A 60 -10.18 -14.80 4.89
C GLU A 60 -8.76 -15.32 4.61
N HIS A 61 -7.84 -14.39 4.35
CA HIS A 61 -6.40 -14.63 4.25
C HIS A 61 -5.66 -13.62 5.15
N PRO A 62 -5.32 -13.99 6.40
CA PRO A 62 -4.69 -13.07 7.34
C PRO A 62 -3.33 -12.56 6.87
N LEU A 63 -2.95 -11.35 7.31
CA LEU A 63 -1.59 -10.83 7.11
C LEU A 63 -0.57 -11.79 7.76
N PRO A 64 0.64 -11.95 7.19
CA PRO A 64 1.32 -11.06 6.23
C PRO A 64 1.09 -11.36 4.73
N ILE A 65 0.15 -12.25 4.37
CA ILE A 65 0.03 -12.80 3.02
C ILE A 65 -0.05 -11.74 1.90
N ALA A 66 -0.66 -10.58 2.16
CA ALA A 66 -0.76 -9.49 1.20
C ALA A 66 0.61 -8.89 0.82
N TYR A 67 1.59 -8.94 1.73
CA TYR A 67 2.97 -8.52 1.42
C TYR A 67 3.63 -9.48 0.44
N ASP A 68 3.37 -10.78 0.59
CA ASP A 68 3.93 -11.82 -0.28
C ASP A 68 3.29 -11.74 -1.66
N ASP A 69 1.96 -11.61 -1.74
CA ASP A 69 1.23 -11.39 -3.00
C ASP A 69 1.72 -10.15 -3.74
N ALA A 70 2.01 -9.05 -3.02
CA ALA A 70 2.54 -7.84 -3.63
C ALA A 70 3.98 -8.01 -4.13
N CYS A 71 4.84 -8.73 -3.40
CA CYS A 71 6.18 -9.09 -3.88
C CYS A 71 6.12 -9.97 -5.13
N ASP A 72 5.26 -10.99 -5.13
CA ASP A 72 5.07 -11.89 -6.27
C ASP A 72 4.54 -11.15 -7.50
N ALA A 73 3.62 -10.19 -7.31
CA ALA A 73 3.13 -9.35 -8.40
C ALA A 73 4.23 -8.46 -8.98
N VAL A 74 5.11 -7.88 -8.15
CA VAL A 74 6.26 -7.11 -8.66
C VAL A 74 7.20 -8.01 -9.47
N LYS A 75 7.48 -9.24 -9.00
CA LYS A 75 8.29 -10.23 -9.74
C LYS A 75 7.62 -10.63 -11.06
N TRP A 76 6.30 -10.82 -11.05
CA TRP A 76 5.53 -11.13 -12.24
C TRP A 76 5.59 -10.00 -13.27
N VAL A 77 5.42 -8.74 -12.87
CA VAL A 77 5.64 -7.59 -13.78
C VAL A 77 7.06 -7.60 -14.32
N ALA A 78 8.07 -7.76 -13.45
CA ALA A 78 9.47 -7.80 -13.84
C ALA A 78 9.82 -8.95 -14.81
N SER A 79 9.07 -10.05 -14.81
CA SER A 79 9.28 -11.17 -15.75
C SER A 79 9.08 -10.79 -17.22
N HIS A 80 8.46 -9.63 -17.50
CA HIS A 80 8.22 -9.11 -18.85
C HIS A 80 9.40 -8.28 -19.39
N VAL A 81 10.48 -8.11 -18.62
CA VAL A 81 11.61 -7.22 -18.96
C VAL A 81 12.27 -7.53 -20.31
N ASN A 82 12.27 -8.79 -20.73
CA ASN A 82 12.86 -9.22 -22.00
C ASN A 82 11.84 -9.23 -23.16
N GLY A 83 10.62 -8.77 -22.93
CA GLY A 83 9.55 -8.70 -23.94
C GLY A 83 8.89 -10.05 -24.25
N ASP A 84 9.12 -11.08 -23.44
CA ASP A 84 8.63 -12.45 -23.61
C ASP A 84 7.72 -12.91 -22.46
N GLY A 85 7.26 -11.99 -21.60
CA GLY A 85 6.33 -12.29 -20.53
C GLY A 85 4.91 -12.61 -21.02
N PRO A 86 4.04 -13.12 -20.14
CA PRO A 86 2.69 -13.56 -20.51
C PRO A 86 1.77 -12.44 -21.04
N GLU A 87 1.97 -11.19 -20.64
CA GLU A 87 1.13 -10.06 -21.05
C GLU A 87 1.80 -9.20 -22.13
N THR A 88 1.24 -9.26 -23.35
CA THR A 88 1.81 -8.57 -24.51
C THR A 88 1.83 -7.05 -24.35
N TRP A 89 0.84 -6.46 -23.68
CA TRP A 89 0.78 -5.02 -23.48
C TRP A 89 1.86 -4.51 -22.51
N ILE A 90 2.25 -5.33 -21.53
CA ILE A 90 3.38 -5.02 -20.65
C ILE A 90 4.68 -5.13 -21.45
N ASN A 91 4.87 -6.22 -22.20
CA ASN A 91 6.04 -6.43 -23.05
C ASN A 91 6.28 -5.27 -24.04
N GLN A 92 5.20 -4.74 -24.63
CA GLN A 92 5.27 -3.75 -25.70
C GLN A 92 5.39 -2.31 -25.21
N HIS A 93 4.92 -2.01 -24.00
CA HIS A 93 4.73 -0.63 -23.56
C HIS A 93 5.40 -0.28 -22.23
N ALA A 94 5.82 -1.26 -21.43
CA ALA A 94 6.46 -1.00 -20.14
C ALA A 94 7.89 -0.49 -20.31
N ASP A 95 8.22 0.57 -19.57
CA ASP A 95 9.59 1.04 -19.40
C ASP A 95 10.10 0.55 -18.04
N PHE A 96 10.85 -0.55 -18.06
CA PHE A 96 11.38 -1.19 -16.85
C PHE A 96 12.47 -0.39 -16.15
N GLU A 97 12.99 0.69 -16.76
CA GLU A 97 13.87 1.65 -16.09
C GLU A 97 13.10 2.68 -15.24
N LYS A 98 11.76 2.71 -15.38
CA LYS A 98 10.87 3.70 -14.75
C LYS A 98 9.71 3.03 -14.02
N MET A 99 9.98 1.95 -13.27
CA MET A 99 8.95 1.30 -12.47
C MET A 99 8.74 2.05 -11.14
N PHE A 100 7.48 2.25 -10.74
CA PHE A 100 7.12 2.89 -9.47
C PHE A 100 6.19 2.00 -8.66
N LEU A 101 6.42 1.91 -7.36
CA LEU A 101 5.48 1.29 -6.43
C LEU A 101 4.57 2.36 -5.83
N VAL A 102 3.26 2.14 -5.87
CA VAL A 102 2.27 3.11 -5.41
C VAL A 102 1.28 2.41 -4.50
N GLY A 103 0.93 3.07 -3.39
CA GLY A 103 -0.09 2.57 -2.49
C GLY A 103 -0.71 3.68 -1.65
N ASP A 104 -1.93 3.43 -1.19
CA ASP A 104 -2.69 4.31 -0.30
C ASP A 104 -3.02 3.58 1.01
N SER A 105 -2.99 4.27 2.15
CA SER A 105 -3.38 3.72 3.46
C SER A 105 -2.66 2.39 3.78
N ALA A 106 -3.40 1.28 3.92
CA ALA A 106 -2.85 -0.06 4.08
C ALA A 106 -2.03 -0.50 2.85
N GLY A 107 -2.43 -0.11 1.64
CA GLY A 107 -1.64 -0.27 0.42
C GLY A 107 -0.29 0.45 0.50
N ALA A 108 -0.23 1.66 1.05
CA ALA A 108 1.05 2.36 1.25
C ALA A 108 1.94 1.66 2.30
N ASN A 109 1.33 1.04 3.32
CA ASN A 109 2.06 0.18 4.25
C ASN A 109 2.66 -1.05 3.54
N ILE A 110 1.88 -1.70 2.66
CA ILE A 110 2.35 -2.79 1.81
C ILE A 110 3.49 -2.31 0.91
N THR A 111 3.33 -1.18 0.21
CA THR A 111 4.36 -0.57 -0.65
C THR A 111 5.68 -0.35 0.09
N HIS A 112 5.63 0.15 1.33
CA HIS A 112 6.81 0.29 2.17
C HIS A 112 7.50 -1.05 2.45
N ASN A 113 6.74 -2.05 2.93
CA ASN A 113 7.30 -3.35 3.28
C ASN A 113 7.88 -4.07 2.05
N VAL A 114 7.22 -3.97 0.90
CA VAL A 114 7.72 -4.47 -0.39
C VAL A 114 9.02 -3.78 -0.77
N GLY A 115 9.10 -2.44 -0.67
CA GLY A 115 10.33 -1.69 -0.93
C GLY A 115 11.49 -2.12 -0.03
N ILE A 116 11.24 -2.34 1.26
CA ILE A 116 12.26 -2.84 2.20
C ILE A 116 12.75 -4.24 1.82
N ARG A 117 11.85 -5.15 1.39
CA ARG A 117 12.21 -6.52 0.96
C ARG A 117 13.08 -6.51 -0.31
N PHE A 118 12.74 -5.69 -1.30
CA PHE A 118 13.56 -5.56 -2.52
C PHE A 118 14.91 -4.88 -2.27
N GLY A 119 14.99 -4.00 -1.28
CA GLY A 119 16.25 -3.41 -0.83
C GLY A 119 17.17 -4.37 -0.08
N LEU A 120 16.67 -5.55 0.30
CA LEU A 120 17.38 -6.53 1.11
C LEU A 120 18.05 -7.64 0.29
N ASP A 121 17.34 -8.24 -0.66
CA ASP A 121 17.76 -9.56 -1.17
C ASP A 121 17.49 -9.81 -2.66
N GLU A 122 16.81 -8.93 -3.39
CA GLU A 122 16.20 -9.31 -4.68
C GLU A 122 16.29 -8.22 -5.74
N GLY A 123 17.51 -7.78 -6.08
CA GLY A 123 17.69 -6.97 -7.29
C GLY A 123 17.00 -7.64 -8.48
N LEU A 124 16.03 -6.96 -9.08
CA LEU A 124 15.33 -7.45 -10.26
C LEU A 124 16.24 -7.18 -11.47
N LEU A 125 16.90 -8.23 -11.99
CA LEU A 125 17.83 -8.07 -13.11
C LEU A 125 17.12 -7.42 -14.30
N GLY A 126 17.70 -6.31 -14.80
CA GLY A 126 17.13 -5.53 -15.91
C GLY A 126 15.94 -4.64 -15.55
N VAL A 127 15.54 -4.58 -14.28
CA VAL A 127 14.43 -3.74 -13.82
C VAL A 127 14.92 -2.74 -12.77
N LYS A 128 14.54 -1.48 -12.96
CA LYS A 128 14.77 -0.40 -12.02
C LYS A 128 13.45 0.07 -11.42
N ILE A 129 13.30 -0.18 -10.12
CA ILE A 129 12.29 0.51 -9.32
C ILE A 129 12.81 1.93 -9.06
N ALA A 130 12.33 2.88 -9.86
CA ALA A 130 12.76 4.27 -9.83
C ALA A 130 12.25 5.01 -8.58
N GLY A 131 11.11 4.61 -8.02
CA GLY A 131 10.59 5.26 -6.84
C GLY A 131 9.35 4.64 -6.18
N MET A 132 8.93 5.28 -5.09
CA MET A 132 7.75 4.93 -4.32
C MET A 132 6.84 6.14 -4.10
N VAL A 133 5.52 5.92 -4.17
CA VAL A 133 4.50 6.90 -3.79
C VAL A 133 3.65 6.32 -2.67
N LEU A 134 3.70 6.99 -1.51
CA LEU A 134 3.01 6.59 -0.29
C LEU A 134 1.93 7.61 0.05
N VAL A 135 0.68 7.22 -0.17
CA VAL A 135 -0.46 8.11 0.07
C VAL A 135 -1.08 7.78 1.42
N HIS A 136 -1.09 8.75 2.34
CA HIS A 136 -1.56 8.64 3.73
C HIS A 136 -1.21 7.28 4.38
N PRO A 137 0.09 6.96 4.53
CA PRO A 137 0.50 5.62 4.90
C PRO A 137 -0.02 5.19 6.26
N PHE A 138 -0.57 3.98 6.31
CA PHE A 138 -1.03 3.37 7.56
C PHE A 138 0.17 2.86 8.37
N PHE A 139 0.75 3.76 9.14
CA PHE A 139 1.79 3.43 10.12
C PHE A 139 1.26 3.53 11.55
N GLY A 140 1.89 2.78 12.45
CA GLY A 140 1.70 2.81 13.90
C GLY A 140 2.69 3.76 14.60
N LYS A 141 2.54 3.85 15.93
CA LYS A 141 3.57 4.32 16.87
C LYS A 141 3.62 3.40 18.07
N SER A 142 4.74 3.36 18.78
CA SER A 142 4.95 2.43 19.89
C SER A 142 4.00 2.72 21.07
N ASP A 143 3.59 3.97 21.25
CA ASP A 143 2.65 4.44 22.29
C ASP A 143 1.17 4.32 21.89
N ASP A 144 0.87 3.71 20.74
CA ASP A 144 -0.50 3.46 20.35
C ASP A 144 -1.23 2.50 21.29
N GLN A 145 -2.55 2.65 21.33
CA GLN A 145 -3.42 1.59 21.82
C GLN A 145 -3.44 0.44 20.83
N ARG A 146 -3.41 -0.79 21.37
CA ARG A 146 -3.55 -2.02 20.60
C ARG A 146 -4.87 -2.00 19.83
N SER A 147 -4.80 -2.25 18.52
CA SER A 147 -5.97 -2.28 17.65
C SER A 147 -6.51 -3.71 17.55
N LYS A 148 -7.69 -3.96 18.13
CA LYS A 148 -8.35 -5.27 18.06
C LYS A 148 -8.58 -5.71 16.62
N LEU A 149 -8.97 -4.78 15.74
CA LEU A 149 -9.12 -5.07 14.31
C LEU A 149 -7.78 -5.48 13.69
N LEU A 150 -6.71 -4.73 13.95
CA LEU A 150 -5.41 -5.03 13.34
C LEU A 150 -4.87 -6.38 13.82
N GLU A 151 -5.03 -6.71 15.10
CA GLU A 151 -4.62 -8.00 15.66
C GLU A 151 -5.44 -9.17 15.10
N PHE A 152 -6.73 -8.92 14.84
CA PHE A 152 -7.60 -9.89 14.20
C PHE A 152 -7.20 -10.12 12.74
N LEU A 153 -6.88 -9.06 11.99
CA LEU A 153 -6.44 -9.16 10.59
C LEU A 153 -4.98 -9.65 10.45
N PHE A 154 -4.17 -9.50 11.49
CA PHE A 154 -2.75 -9.83 11.51
C PHE A 154 -2.38 -10.64 12.77
N PRO A 155 -2.69 -11.95 12.81
CA PRO A 155 -2.51 -12.79 14.00
C PRO A 155 -1.05 -12.89 14.48
N THR A 156 -0.08 -12.72 13.56
CA THR A 156 1.35 -12.74 13.88
C THR A 156 1.93 -11.35 14.20
N LEU A 157 1.09 -10.35 14.46
CA LEU A 157 1.53 -9.00 14.80
C LEU A 157 2.17 -8.95 16.18
N GLU A 158 3.37 -8.40 16.27
CA GLU A 158 4.12 -8.24 17.52
C GLU A 158 3.81 -6.91 18.23
N GLY A 159 2.52 -6.61 18.37
CA GLY A 159 2.03 -5.39 19.00
C GLY A 159 2.36 -4.11 18.23
N THR A 160 2.45 -2.99 18.95
CA THR A 160 2.60 -1.63 18.36
C THR A 160 4.04 -1.30 17.93
N SER A 161 5.00 -2.10 18.36
CA SER A 161 6.41 -1.98 17.96
C SER A 161 6.78 -2.92 16.80
N ASP A 162 5.81 -3.63 16.22
CA ASP A 162 6.06 -4.48 15.05
C ASP A 162 6.62 -3.65 13.89
N PRO A 163 7.78 -4.02 13.31
CA PRO A 163 8.43 -3.24 12.25
C PRO A 163 7.59 -3.10 10.98
N ARG A 164 6.64 -4.02 10.74
CA ARG A 164 5.78 -3.99 9.54
C ARG A 164 4.72 -2.90 9.63
N ILE A 165 4.35 -2.49 10.84
CA ILE A 165 3.36 -1.44 11.09
C ILE A 165 4.03 -0.15 11.58
N ASN A 166 5.12 -0.23 12.33
CA ASN A 166 5.81 0.91 12.93
C ASN A 166 7.27 1.00 12.48
N PRO A 167 7.54 1.29 11.20
CA PRO A 167 8.90 1.19 10.67
C PRO A 167 9.88 2.17 11.33
N VAL A 168 9.42 3.38 11.68
CA VAL A 168 10.28 4.37 12.36
C VAL A 168 10.52 3.99 13.81
N GLY A 169 9.45 3.72 14.58
CA GLY A 169 9.56 3.43 16.01
C GLY A 169 10.20 2.08 16.33
N ALA A 170 10.11 1.11 15.42
CA ALA A 170 10.78 -0.17 15.51
C ALA A 170 12.25 -0.14 15.04
N GLY A 171 12.72 0.98 14.48
CA GLY A 171 14.10 1.11 14.01
C GLY A 171 14.39 0.30 12.73
N VAL A 172 13.43 0.19 11.81
CA VAL A 172 13.68 -0.41 10.49
C VAL A 172 14.78 0.35 9.79
N ASP A 173 15.75 -0.38 9.23
CA ASP A 173 16.84 0.22 8.47
C ASP A 173 16.33 0.77 7.12
N LEU A 174 15.92 2.04 7.12
CA LEU A 174 15.40 2.72 5.94
C LEU A 174 16.46 2.94 4.84
N ARG A 175 17.77 2.74 5.12
CA ARG A 175 18.82 2.81 4.09
C ARG A 175 18.65 1.73 3.02
N LYS A 176 17.90 0.67 3.34
CA LYS A 176 17.47 -0.35 2.38
C LYS A 176 16.63 0.25 1.25
N LEU A 177 16.03 1.41 1.43
CA LEU A 177 15.31 2.14 0.37
C LEU A 177 16.23 3.00 -0.50
N GLY A 178 17.55 3.02 -0.25
CA GLY A 178 18.52 3.88 -0.93
C GLY A 178 18.72 3.58 -2.41
N PHE A 179 18.23 2.44 -2.91
CA PHE A 179 18.23 2.13 -4.35
C PHE A 179 17.16 2.95 -5.12
N LEU A 180 16.15 3.47 -4.42
CA LEU A 180 15.10 4.28 -5.01
C LEU A 180 15.65 5.66 -5.32
N SER A 181 15.40 6.15 -6.53
CA SER A 181 15.77 7.52 -6.88
C SER A 181 14.80 8.53 -6.26
N LYS A 182 13.52 8.17 -6.09
CA LYS A 182 12.48 9.09 -5.65
C LYS A 182 11.51 8.48 -4.65
N ILE A 183 11.17 9.21 -3.59
CA ILE A 183 10.08 8.86 -2.67
C ILE A 183 9.17 10.06 -2.48
N LEU A 184 7.87 9.85 -2.69
CA LEU A 184 6.80 10.82 -2.45
C LEU A 184 5.95 10.34 -1.27
N VAL A 185 5.77 11.19 -0.25
CA VAL A 185 4.88 10.92 0.88
C VAL A 185 3.79 11.98 0.92
N CYS A 186 2.54 11.55 0.73
CA CYS A 186 1.36 12.41 0.83
C CYS A 186 0.67 12.16 2.17
N VAL A 187 0.31 13.21 2.89
CA VAL A 187 -0.39 13.11 4.18
C VAL A 187 -1.70 13.91 4.16
N ALA A 188 -2.74 13.32 4.74
CA ALA A 188 -4.05 13.95 4.85
C ALA A 188 -4.08 14.89 6.07
N GLY A 189 -4.54 16.12 5.88
CA GLY A 189 -4.46 17.17 6.90
C GLY A 189 -5.44 17.02 8.06
N ALA A 190 -6.60 16.38 7.83
CA ALA A 190 -7.66 16.25 8.82
C ALA A 190 -7.39 15.14 9.86
N ASP A 191 -6.56 14.15 9.53
CA ASP A 191 -6.19 13.07 10.44
C ASP A 191 -4.86 13.35 11.13
N GLN A 192 -4.90 14.18 12.16
CA GLN A 192 -3.70 14.64 12.87
C GLN A 192 -2.80 13.47 13.31
N LYS A 193 -3.39 12.39 13.83
CA LYS A 193 -2.68 11.17 14.27
C LYS A 193 -1.88 10.49 13.16
N TYR A 194 -2.47 10.28 11.98
CA TYR A 194 -1.81 9.61 10.85
C TYR A 194 -0.90 10.55 10.07
N LYS A 195 -1.25 11.84 10.02
CA LYS A 195 -0.40 12.90 9.48
C LYS A 195 0.96 12.92 10.16
N ASP A 196 0.98 12.94 11.49
CA ASP A 196 2.23 13.03 12.25
C ASP A 196 3.11 11.78 12.06
N ARG A 197 2.52 10.62 11.77
CA ARG A 197 3.24 9.39 11.44
C ARG A 197 3.85 9.43 10.06
N GLY A 198 3.07 9.85 9.06
CA GLY A 198 3.56 10.05 7.70
C GLY A 198 4.68 11.09 7.66
N VAL A 199 4.55 12.18 8.43
CA VAL A 199 5.62 13.19 8.59
C VAL A 199 6.84 12.60 9.27
N SER A 200 6.68 11.86 10.37
CA SER A 200 7.80 11.21 11.06
C SER A 200 8.54 10.23 10.14
N TYR A 201 7.82 9.48 9.33
CA TYR A 201 8.38 8.59 8.33
C TYR A 201 9.12 9.37 7.23
N TYR A 202 8.52 10.44 6.72
CA TYR A 202 9.15 11.33 5.75
C TYR A 202 10.49 11.87 6.25
N GLU A 203 10.53 12.40 7.48
CA GLU A 203 11.78 12.92 8.06
C GLU A 203 12.83 11.81 8.26
N ALA A 204 12.41 10.59 8.63
CA ALA A 204 13.32 9.46 8.75
C ALA A 204 13.92 9.06 7.39
N VAL A 205 13.11 8.95 6.34
CA VAL A 205 13.57 8.61 4.98
C VAL A 205 14.43 9.71 4.37
N LYS A 206 14.18 10.99 4.70
CA LYS A 206 15.00 12.13 4.24
C LYS A 206 16.48 12.00 4.61
N THR A 207 16.78 11.27 5.69
CA THR A 207 18.17 11.02 6.11
C THR A 207 18.86 9.91 5.33
N VAL A 208 18.13 9.17 4.47
CA VAL A 208 18.68 8.14 3.59
C VAL A 208 19.33 8.81 2.38
N GLY A 209 20.66 8.80 2.33
CA GLY A 209 21.41 9.34 1.18
C GLY A 209 21.11 8.59 -0.12
N GLY A 210 21.07 9.31 -1.24
CA GLY A 210 20.80 8.74 -2.57
C GLY A 210 19.34 8.81 -3.03
N VAL A 211 18.41 9.13 -2.13
CA VAL A 211 16.99 9.32 -2.45
C VAL A 211 16.69 10.81 -2.64
N GLU A 212 16.23 11.21 -3.82
CA GLU A 212 15.64 12.52 -4.03
C GLU A 212 14.22 12.54 -3.46
N LEU A 213 14.02 13.32 -2.40
CA LEU A 213 12.72 13.42 -1.74
C LEU A 213 11.90 14.53 -2.39
N TRP A 214 10.84 14.16 -3.12
CA TRP A 214 10.17 15.09 -4.03
C TRP A 214 9.25 16.11 -3.32
N ARG A 215 8.49 15.71 -2.28
CA ARG A 215 7.73 16.63 -1.41
C ARG A 215 6.97 15.89 -0.31
N LEU A 216 6.65 16.58 0.79
CA LEU A 216 5.53 16.23 1.66
C LEU A 216 4.29 16.99 1.17
N TRP A 217 3.29 16.29 0.63
CA TRP A 217 2.06 16.94 0.18
C TRP A 217 0.98 16.89 1.26
N ARG A 218 0.46 18.06 1.66
CA ARG A 218 -0.58 18.19 2.68
C ARG A 218 -1.92 18.49 2.03
N LEU A 219 -2.80 17.50 2.03
CA LEU A 219 -4.16 17.65 1.56
C LEU A 219 -5.02 18.30 2.66
N LYS A 220 -5.32 19.59 2.50
CA LYS A 220 -6.20 20.32 3.44
C LYS A 220 -7.60 19.69 3.43
N GLU A 221 -8.21 19.58 4.60
CA GLU A 221 -9.61 19.13 4.78
C GLU A 221 -9.92 17.69 4.30
N ARG A 222 -8.89 16.84 4.15
CA ARG A 222 -9.05 15.42 3.78
C ARG A 222 -8.67 14.48 4.92
N THR A 223 -9.42 13.39 5.05
CA THR A 223 -9.12 12.23 5.90
C THR A 223 -8.51 11.09 5.08
N MET A 224 -7.94 10.11 5.76
CA MET A 224 -7.37 8.88 5.22
C MET A 224 -8.46 8.08 4.50
N GLY A 225 -8.14 7.59 3.30
CA GLY A 225 -9.08 6.90 2.41
C GLY A 225 -9.87 7.83 1.48
N PHE A 226 -9.90 9.15 1.72
CA PHE A 226 -10.73 10.07 0.94
C PHE A 226 -10.24 10.30 -0.50
N ILE A 227 -8.94 10.15 -0.78
CA ILE A 227 -8.36 10.29 -2.13
C ILE A 227 -8.83 9.17 -3.05
N CYS A 228 -9.10 7.98 -2.50
CA CYS A 228 -9.60 6.82 -3.25
C CYS A 228 -11.12 6.80 -3.37
N LEU A 229 -11.84 7.55 -2.54
CA LEU A 229 -13.31 7.61 -2.54
C LEU A 229 -13.87 8.71 -3.46
N THR A 230 -13.05 9.68 -3.86
CA THR A 230 -13.44 10.72 -4.83
C THR A 230 -12.34 10.89 -5.87
N PRO A 231 -12.64 10.87 -7.19
CA PRO A 231 -11.66 11.17 -8.24
C PRO A 231 -11.02 12.52 -7.94
N THR A 232 -9.79 12.50 -7.44
CA THR A 232 -9.07 13.71 -7.03
C THR A 232 -7.87 13.85 -7.94
N VAL A 233 -7.87 14.89 -8.77
CA VAL A 233 -6.67 15.29 -9.52
C VAL A 233 -5.66 15.80 -8.50
N ILE A 234 -4.58 15.04 -8.29
CA ILE A 234 -3.41 15.54 -7.58
C ILE A 234 -2.69 16.47 -8.55
N GLU A 235 -2.99 17.77 -8.51
CA GLU A 235 -2.22 18.77 -9.25
C GLU A 235 -0.81 18.86 -8.66
N LEU A 236 0.14 18.22 -9.35
CA LEU A 236 1.56 18.43 -9.13
C LEU A 236 1.92 19.79 -9.75
N ARG A 237 2.00 20.84 -8.93
CA ARG A 237 2.58 22.12 -9.36
C ARG A 237 4.05 22.15 -8.99
N ASP A 238 4.89 22.41 -10.00
CA ASP A 238 6.35 22.58 -9.89
C ASP A 238 6.73 23.54 -8.75
#